data_AF-A0A1F6DYI2-F1
#
_entry.id   AF-A0A1F6DYI2-F1
#
_cell.length_a   1.000
_cell.length_b   1.000
_cell.length_c   1.000
_cell.angle_alpha   90.00
_cell.angle_beta   90.00
_cell.angle_gamma   90.00
#
_symmetry.space_group_name_H-M   'P 1'
#
loop_
_entity.id
_entity.type
_entity.pdbx_description
1 polymer ?
#
loop_
_entity_poly.entity_id
_entity_poly.type
_entity_poly.pdbx_seq_one_letter_code
_entity_poly.pdbx_strand_id
1 'polypeptide(L)'
;MDTNTKQQELDALMKERLSQLPGVVQKAVATADIDKHLRELADGHKLHLDQWQSLENEVMLALLGFQQPEDLAKNIRSQLGVSQEVAAELAADISKIVFEPIREELERELEHPDAKAAETSGVEAARTQILSSGDLPAPAALPTVLPATPPAAPRTGTIERAPISAAYKAGEASTARKSVEDDPYREPPA
;
A
#
# COMPACT_ATOMS: atom_id res chain seq x y z
N MET A 1 -21.86 12.41 14.64
CA MET A 1 -21.86 11.95 13.24
C MET A 1 -22.33 10.52 13.26
N ASP A 2 -23.52 10.30 12.70
CA ASP A 2 -24.23 9.04 12.71
C ASP A 2 -23.49 7.99 11.86
N THR A 3 -23.39 6.76 12.38
CA THR A 3 -22.70 5.63 11.72
C THR A 3 -23.33 5.30 10.37
N ASN A 4 -24.64 5.51 10.23
CA ASN A 4 -25.39 5.28 9.00
C ASN A 4 -24.93 6.20 7.85
N THR A 5 -24.66 7.48 8.14
CA THR A 5 -24.20 8.43 7.10
C THR A 5 -22.80 8.06 6.60
N LYS A 6 -21.90 7.64 7.50
CA LYS A 6 -20.55 7.21 7.13
C LYS A 6 -20.56 5.95 6.25
N GLN A 7 -21.46 5.01 6.52
CA GLN A 7 -21.60 3.81 5.69
C GLN A 7 -22.05 4.17 4.28
N GLN A 8 -23.04 5.04 4.14
CA GLN A 8 -23.52 5.49 2.82
C GLN A 8 -22.43 6.22 2.01
N GLU A 9 -21.60 7.02 2.67
CA GLU A 9 -20.44 7.67 2.04
C GLU A 9 -19.41 6.66 1.56
N LEU A 10 -19.12 5.63 2.37
CA LEU A 10 -18.19 4.57 2.01
C LEU A 10 -18.69 3.76 0.81
N ASP A 11 -19.97 3.37 0.82
CA ASP A 11 -20.60 2.60 -0.26
C ASP A 11 -20.59 3.41 -1.57
N ALA A 12 -20.85 4.71 -1.49
CA ALA A 12 -20.78 5.61 -2.65
C ALA A 12 -19.35 5.68 -3.22
N LEU A 13 -18.35 5.81 -2.35
CA LEU A 13 -16.94 5.87 -2.73
C LEU A 13 -16.45 4.56 -3.36
N MET A 14 -16.88 3.41 -2.81
CA MET A 14 -16.58 2.10 -3.37
C MET A 14 -17.21 1.93 -4.75
N LYS A 15 -18.48 2.32 -4.92
CA LYS A 15 -19.17 2.28 -6.22
C LYS A 15 -18.51 3.19 -7.26
N GLU A 16 -18.06 4.37 -6.85
CA GLU A 16 -17.33 5.28 -7.72
C GLU A 16 -16.02 4.63 -8.21
N ARG A 17 -15.21 4.05 -7.31
CA ARG A 17 -13.98 3.36 -7.73
C ARG A 17 -14.25 2.17 -8.62
N LEU A 18 -15.24 1.34 -8.30
CA LEU A 18 -15.67 0.24 -9.16
C LEU A 18 -15.96 0.72 -10.59
N SER A 19 -16.68 1.85 -10.73
CA SER A 19 -16.99 2.40 -12.05
C SER A 19 -15.79 2.95 -12.82
N GLN A 20 -14.71 3.32 -12.12
CA GLN A 20 -13.45 3.80 -12.71
C GLN A 20 -12.54 2.65 -13.14
N LEU A 21 -12.75 1.43 -12.62
CA LEU A 21 -11.95 0.27 -13.01
C LEU A 21 -12.26 -0.15 -14.46
N PRO A 22 -11.30 -0.78 -15.16
CA PRO A 22 -11.56 -1.36 -16.47
C PRO A 22 -12.73 -2.35 -16.44
N GLY A 23 -13.53 -2.37 -17.52
CA GLY A 23 -14.73 -3.23 -17.58
C GLY A 23 -14.44 -4.72 -17.40
N VAL A 24 -13.23 -5.16 -17.75
CA VAL A 24 -12.71 -6.52 -17.49
C VAL A 24 -12.68 -6.82 -15.99
N VAL A 25 -12.13 -5.91 -15.19
CA VAL A 25 -12.08 -6.02 -13.72
C VAL A 25 -13.49 -5.95 -13.13
N GLN A 26 -14.33 -5.04 -13.61
CA GLN A 26 -15.71 -4.94 -13.13
C GLN A 26 -16.49 -6.25 -13.33
N LYS A 27 -16.29 -6.92 -14.48
CA LYS A 27 -16.92 -8.21 -14.78
C LYS A 27 -16.37 -9.34 -13.93
N ALA A 28 -15.06 -9.39 -13.73
CA ALA A 28 -14.43 -10.40 -12.89
C ALA A 28 -14.97 -10.32 -11.45
N VAL A 29 -15.08 -9.11 -10.90
CA VAL A 29 -15.67 -8.87 -9.56
C VAL A 29 -17.14 -9.26 -9.51
N ALA A 30 -17.93 -8.91 -10.52
CA ALA A 30 -19.35 -9.24 -10.58
C ALA A 30 -19.63 -10.74 -10.77
N THR A 31 -18.73 -11.47 -11.40
CA THR A 31 -18.87 -12.91 -11.68
C THR A 31 -18.40 -13.78 -10.51
N ALA A 32 -17.49 -13.27 -9.69
CA ALA A 32 -16.86 -14.02 -8.61
C ALA A 32 -17.77 -14.28 -7.39
N ASP A 33 -19.08 -13.99 -7.44
CA ASP A 33 -20.06 -14.26 -6.36
C ASP A 33 -19.51 -13.98 -4.94
N ILE A 34 -18.83 -12.84 -4.77
CA ILE A 34 -18.02 -12.52 -3.57
C ILE A 34 -18.86 -12.63 -2.29
N ASP A 35 -20.08 -12.10 -2.32
CA ASP A 35 -21.00 -12.11 -1.18
C ASP A 35 -21.30 -13.54 -0.70
N LYS A 36 -21.45 -14.48 -1.64
CA LYS A 36 -21.75 -15.87 -1.32
C LYS A 36 -20.55 -16.56 -0.69
N HIS A 37 -19.37 -16.37 -1.27
CA HIS A 37 -18.13 -16.98 -0.77
C HIS A 37 -17.72 -16.46 0.60
N LEU A 38 -17.81 -15.15 0.77
CA LEU A 38 -17.61 -14.53 2.06
C LEU A 38 -18.64 -15.12 3.05
N ARG A 39 -19.90 -15.34 2.66
CA ARG A 39 -20.95 -15.80 3.59
C ARG A 39 -20.68 -17.22 4.08
N GLU A 40 -20.22 -18.08 3.18
CA GLU A 40 -19.76 -19.43 3.51
C GLU A 40 -18.57 -19.39 4.49
N LEU A 41 -17.63 -18.45 4.32
CA LEU A 41 -16.52 -18.25 5.25
C LEU A 41 -16.98 -17.77 6.63
N ALA A 42 -17.93 -16.84 6.67
CA ALA A 42 -18.47 -16.33 7.93
C ALA A 42 -19.19 -17.41 8.72
N ASP A 43 -19.96 -18.26 8.05
CA ASP A 43 -20.61 -19.42 8.66
C ASP A 43 -19.57 -20.42 9.20
N GLY A 44 -18.48 -20.67 8.44
CA GLY A 44 -17.39 -21.56 8.84
C GLY A 44 -16.63 -21.07 10.08
N HIS A 45 -16.36 -19.77 10.15
CA HIS A 45 -15.64 -19.12 11.26
C HIS A 45 -16.57 -18.61 12.38
N LYS A 46 -17.89 -18.86 12.28
CA LYS A 46 -18.92 -18.45 13.24
C LYS A 46 -18.93 -16.94 13.52
N LEU A 47 -18.71 -16.14 12.49
CA LEU A 47 -18.73 -14.69 12.60
C LEU A 47 -20.16 -14.18 12.83
N HIS A 48 -20.29 -13.14 13.65
CA HIS A 48 -21.58 -12.47 13.87
C HIS A 48 -21.95 -11.60 12.65
N LEU A 49 -23.23 -11.22 12.51
CA LEU A 49 -23.70 -10.38 11.39
C LEU A 49 -22.93 -9.05 11.28
N ASP A 50 -22.58 -8.42 12.41
CA ASP A 50 -21.83 -7.17 12.41
C ASP A 50 -20.36 -7.37 11.99
N GLN A 51 -19.75 -8.49 12.39
CA GLN A 51 -18.38 -8.86 12.02
C GLN A 51 -18.31 -9.23 10.54
N TRP A 52 -19.34 -9.93 10.06
CA TRP A 52 -19.56 -10.25 8.68
C TRP A 52 -19.57 -9.00 7.80
N GLN A 53 -20.42 -8.04 8.13
CA GLN A 53 -20.52 -6.79 7.38
C GLN A 53 -19.21 -6.00 7.41
N SER A 54 -18.51 -6.03 8.55
CA SER A 54 -17.19 -5.39 8.67
C SER A 54 -16.15 -6.09 7.79
N LEU A 55 -16.17 -7.43 7.72
CA LEU A 55 -15.28 -8.20 6.85
C LEU A 55 -15.50 -7.87 5.37
N GLU A 56 -16.77 -7.83 4.95
CA GLU A 56 -17.16 -7.49 3.59
C GLU A 56 -16.60 -6.14 3.16
N ASN A 57 -16.72 -5.12 4.03
CA ASN A 57 -16.15 -3.79 3.78
C ASN A 57 -14.62 -3.84 3.62
N GLU A 58 -13.90 -4.52 4.52
CA GLU A 58 -12.43 -4.61 4.46
C GLU A 58 -11.96 -5.35 3.20
N VAL A 59 -12.65 -6.41 2.80
CA VAL A 59 -12.34 -7.16 1.58
C VAL A 59 -12.61 -6.29 0.34
N MET A 60 -13.73 -5.57 0.30
CA MET A 60 -14.04 -4.66 -0.80
C MET A 60 -13.02 -3.53 -0.89
N LEU A 61 -12.60 -2.96 0.25
CA LEU A 61 -11.56 -1.93 0.29
C LEU A 61 -10.21 -2.44 -0.23
N ALA A 62 -9.82 -3.66 0.13
CA ALA A 62 -8.62 -4.29 -0.38
C ALA A 62 -8.72 -4.58 -1.90
N LEU A 63 -9.86 -5.08 -2.35
CA LEU A 63 -10.11 -5.39 -3.76
C LEU A 63 -10.05 -4.15 -4.65
N LEU A 64 -10.58 -3.02 -4.17
CA LEU A 64 -10.56 -1.74 -4.88
C LEU A 64 -9.23 -0.98 -4.73
N GLY A 65 -8.26 -1.55 -4.02
CA GLY A 65 -6.92 -0.97 -3.83
C GLY A 65 -6.88 0.21 -2.86
N PHE A 66 -7.90 0.40 -2.02
CA PHE A 66 -7.84 1.36 -0.91
C PHE A 66 -6.95 0.86 0.23
N GLN A 67 -6.88 -0.47 0.37
CA GLN A 67 -6.02 -1.14 1.34
C GLN A 67 -5.14 -2.14 0.62
N GLN A 68 -3.96 -2.38 1.20
CA GLN A 68 -3.05 -3.41 0.72
C GLN A 68 -3.52 -4.79 1.19
N PRO A 69 -3.56 -5.82 0.33
CA PRO A 69 -4.00 -7.16 0.72
C PRO A 69 -3.07 -7.79 1.77
N GLU A 70 -1.81 -7.37 1.84
CA GLU A 70 -0.85 -7.80 2.87
C GLU A 70 -1.24 -7.33 4.27
N ASP A 71 -1.94 -6.20 4.37
CA ASP A 71 -2.45 -5.64 5.63
C ASP A 71 -3.82 -6.21 6.01
N LEU A 72 -4.45 -7.04 5.17
CA LEU A 72 -5.80 -7.54 5.38
C LEU A 72 -5.94 -8.29 6.72
N ALA A 73 -5.00 -9.17 7.06
CA ALA A 73 -5.03 -9.90 8.34
C ALA A 73 -4.97 -8.96 9.56
N LYS A 74 -4.19 -7.88 9.46
CA LYS A 74 -4.08 -6.87 10.52
C LYS A 74 -5.37 -6.06 10.64
N ASN A 75 -5.97 -5.68 9.51
CA ASN A 75 -7.21 -4.91 9.46
C ASN A 75 -8.38 -5.76 9.98
N ILE A 76 -8.50 -7.01 9.55
CA ILE A 76 -9.50 -7.98 10.05
C ILE A 76 -9.39 -8.11 11.56
N ARG A 77 -8.20 -8.32 12.10
CA ARG A 77 -7.99 -8.40 13.55
C ARG A 77 -8.49 -7.14 14.27
N SER A 78 -8.15 -5.96 13.75
CA SER A 78 -8.51 -4.68 14.38
C SER A 78 -10.01 -4.38 14.30
N GLN A 79 -10.66 -4.72 13.20
CA GLN A 79 -12.06 -4.36 12.93
C GLN A 79 -13.03 -5.39 13.51
N LEU A 80 -12.72 -6.69 13.38
CA LEU A 80 -13.59 -7.76 13.86
C LEU A 80 -13.32 -8.12 15.33
N GLY A 81 -12.18 -7.69 15.89
CA GLY A 81 -11.79 -8.02 17.27
C GLY A 81 -11.47 -9.50 17.50
N VAL A 82 -11.04 -10.21 16.45
CA VAL A 82 -10.70 -11.65 16.48
C VAL A 82 -9.25 -11.89 16.90
N SER A 83 -8.90 -13.14 17.20
CA SER A 83 -7.51 -13.51 17.50
C SER A 83 -6.60 -13.37 16.25
N GLN A 84 -5.29 -13.24 16.48
CA GLN A 84 -4.32 -13.15 15.39
C GLN A 84 -4.33 -14.39 14.47
N GLU A 85 -4.56 -15.57 15.07
CA GLU A 85 -4.62 -16.84 14.35
C GLU A 85 -5.83 -16.87 13.41
N VAL A 86 -7.03 -16.57 13.94
CA VAL A 86 -8.26 -16.53 13.15
C VAL A 86 -8.20 -15.47 12.05
N ALA A 87 -7.62 -14.30 12.34
CA ALA A 87 -7.46 -13.25 11.33
C ALA A 87 -6.52 -13.67 10.19
N ALA A 88 -5.45 -14.41 10.50
CA ALA A 88 -4.52 -14.91 9.50
C ALA A 88 -5.14 -16.01 8.64
N GLU A 89 -5.90 -16.92 9.26
CA GLU A 89 -6.67 -17.96 8.55
C GLU A 89 -7.72 -17.34 7.62
N LEU A 90 -8.53 -16.41 8.12
CA LEU A 90 -9.51 -15.68 7.32
C LEU A 90 -8.87 -14.97 6.13
N ALA A 91 -7.75 -14.27 6.34
CA ALA A 91 -7.06 -13.59 5.26
C ALA A 91 -6.52 -14.55 4.19
N ALA A 92 -6.02 -15.72 4.60
CA ALA A 92 -5.56 -16.75 3.68
C ALA A 92 -6.72 -17.37 2.90
N ASP A 93 -7.85 -17.62 3.56
CA ASP A 93 -9.05 -18.17 2.93
C ASP A 93 -9.66 -17.18 1.93
N ILE A 94 -9.77 -15.90 2.31
CA ILE A 94 -10.23 -14.83 1.41
C ILE A 94 -9.32 -14.71 0.19
N SER A 95 -8.01 -14.78 0.39
CA SER A 95 -7.05 -14.71 -0.71
C SER A 95 -7.29 -15.83 -1.74
N LYS A 96 -7.56 -17.04 -1.27
CA LYS A 96 -7.81 -18.21 -2.13
C LYS A 96 -9.18 -18.22 -2.79
N ILE A 97 -10.23 -17.83 -2.04
CA ILE A 97 -11.60 -17.98 -2.51
C ILE A 97 -12.04 -16.75 -3.32
N VAL A 98 -11.53 -15.56 -2.99
CA VAL A 98 -11.95 -14.30 -3.61
C VAL A 98 -10.88 -13.76 -4.55
N PHE A 99 -9.64 -13.59 -4.08
CA PHE A 99 -8.62 -12.89 -4.88
C PHE A 99 -7.99 -13.76 -5.98
N GLU A 100 -7.77 -15.04 -5.74
CA GLU A 100 -7.22 -15.97 -6.75
C GLU A 100 -8.12 -16.10 -7.99
N PRO A 101 -9.44 -16.40 -7.88
CA PRO A 101 -10.30 -16.54 -9.06
C PRO A 101 -10.41 -15.25 -9.88
N ILE A 102 -10.46 -14.10 -9.21
CA ILE A 102 -10.48 -12.80 -9.89
C ILE A 102 -9.16 -12.59 -10.65
N ARG A 103 -8.02 -12.93 -10.04
CA ARG A 103 -6.72 -12.84 -10.69
C ARG A 103 -6.65 -13.76 -11.91
N GLU A 104 -7.11 -14.99 -11.79
CA GLU A 104 -7.12 -15.96 -12.90
C GLU A 104 -7.99 -15.48 -14.07
N GLU A 105 -9.18 -14.94 -13.81
CA GLU A 105 -10.05 -14.38 -14.86
C GLU A 105 -9.41 -13.15 -15.51
N LEU A 106 -8.75 -12.28 -14.74
CA LEU A 106 -8.01 -11.13 -15.27
C LEU A 106 -6.83 -11.55 -16.14
N GLU A 107 -6.05 -12.53 -15.69
CA GLU A 107 -4.94 -13.09 -16.46
C GLU A 107 -5.46 -13.71 -17.76
N ARG A 108 -6.55 -14.49 -17.71
CA ARG A 108 -7.17 -15.08 -18.91
C ARG A 108 -7.62 -14.01 -19.91
N GLU A 109 -8.32 -12.97 -19.46
CA GLU A 109 -8.79 -11.89 -20.34
C GLU A 109 -7.65 -11.06 -20.93
N LEU A 110 -6.56 -10.83 -20.18
CA LEU A 110 -5.40 -10.08 -20.66
C LEU A 110 -4.48 -10.91 -21.58
N GLU A 111 -4.45 -12.23 -21.43
CA GLU A 111 -3.72 -13.14 -22.31
C GLU A 111 -4.42 -13.36 -23.66
N HIS A 112 -5.71 -13.03 -23.78
CA HIS A 112 -6.42 -13.06 -25.06
C HIS A 112 -5.92 -11.95 -26.03
N PRO A 113 -5.75 -12.25 -27.33
CA PRO A 113 -5.07 -11.38 -28.30
C PRO A 113 -5.74 -10.01 -28.52
N ASP A 114 -7.02 -9.85 -28.18
CA ASP A 114 -7.73 -8.57 -28.26
C ASP A 114 -7.19 -7.51 -27.28
N ALA A 115 -6.65 -7.89 -26.12
CA ALA A 115 -6.04 -6.95 -25.16
C ALA A 115 -4.68 -6.41 -25.66
N LYS A 116 -3.88 -7.26 -26.33
CA LYS A 116 -2.63 -6.84 -27.00
C LYS A 116 -2.88 -5.92 -28.20
N ALA A 117 -4.02 -6.05 -28.87
CA ALA A 117 -4.36 -5.22 -30.03
C ALA A 117 -4.72 -3.76 -29.64
N ALA A 118 -5.27 -3.55 -28.43
CA ALA A 118 -5.68 -2.23 -27.96
C ALA A 118 -4.50 -1.35 -27.50
N GLU A 119 -3.47 -1.92 -26.86
CA GLU A 119 -2.32 -1.15 -26.37
C GLU A 119 -1.23 -0.90 -27.44
N THR A 120 -1.16 -1.75 -28.47
CA THR A 120 -0.18 -1.57 -29.56
C THR A 120 -0.67 -0.56 -30.63
N SER A 121 -1.98 -0.42 -30.84
CA SER A 121 -2.51 0.34 -31.97
C SER A 121 -2.18 1.85 -31.94
N GLY A 122 -2.14 2.48 -30.76
CA GLY A 122 -1.84 3.93 -30.67
C GLY A 122 -0.34 4.25 -30.67
N VAL A 123 0.43 3.55 -29.83
CA VAL A 123 1.84 3.86 -29.60
C VAL A 123 2.72 3.30 -30.72
N GLU A 124 2.39 2.12 -31.24
CA GLU A 124 3.16 1.48 -32.30
C GLU A 124 2.88 2.12 -33.67
N ALA A 125 1.66 2.59 -33.92
CA ALA A 125 1.34 3.40 -35.10
C ALA A 125 2.07 4.75 -35.07
N ALA A 126 2.10 5.44 -33.91
CA ALA A 126 2.87 6.66 -33.75
C ALA A 126 4.38 6.40 -33.96
N ARG A 127 4.93 5.33 -33.38
CA ARG A 127 6.33 4.94 -33.57
C ARG A 127 6.67 4.65 -35.03
N THR A 128 5.79 3.95 -35.75
CA THR A 128 5.98 3.62 -37.17
C THR A 128 5.88 4.86 -38.05
N GLN A 129 5.01 5.81 -37.71
CA GLN A 129 4.87 7.09 -38.42
C GLN A 129 6.10 8.00 -38.22
N ILE A 130 6.68 8.01 -37.01
CA ILE A 130 7.91 8.77 -36.71
C ILE A 130 9.13 8.12 -37.39
N LEU A 131 9.19 6.79 -37.45
CA LEU A 131 10.29 6.08 -38.13
C LEU A 131 10.20 6.15 -39.66
N SER A 132 8.99 6.26 -40.21
CA SER A 132 8.76 6.37 -41.66
C SER A 132 8.88 7.80 -42.18
N SER A 133 8.59 8.79 -41.33
CA SER A 133 8.85 10.20 -41.61
C SER A 133 10.33 10.45 -41.33
N GLY A 134 11.19 10.26 -42.33
CA GLY A 134 12.65 10.42 -42.25
C GLY A 134 13.15 11.85 -41.95
N ASP A 135 12.40 12.63 -41.18
CA ASP A 135 12.82 13.91 -40.63
C ASP A 135 13.63 13.65 -39.35
N LEU A 136 14.87 13.26 -39.56
CA LEU A 136 15.89 13.33 -38.51
C LEU A 136 16.11 14.82 -38.22
N PRO A 137 15.71 15.37 -37.05
CA PRO A 137 16.24 16.65 -36.65
C PRO A 137 17.77 16.51 -36.62
N ALA A 138 18.45 17.41 -37.34
CA ALA A 138 19.90 17.50 -37.35
C ALA A 138 20.42 17.36 -35.92
N PRO A 139 21.50 16.58 -35.69
CA PRO A 139 22.00 16.32 -34.35
C PRO A 139 22.36 17.65 -33.70
N ALA A 140 21.47 18.14 -32.84
CA ALA A 140 21.78 19.20 -31.91
C ALA A 140 22.99 18.71 -31.11
N ALA A 141 24.05 19.50 -31.14
CA ALA A 141 25.33 19.19 -30.55
C ALA A 141 25.15 18.52 -29.19
N LEU A 142 25.69 17.31 -29.07
CA LEU A 142 25.73 16.55 -27.83
C LEU A 142 26.29 17.47 -26.73
N PRO A 143 25.61 17.64 -25.59
CA PRO A 143 26.27 18.20 -24.42
C PRO A 143 27.43 17.25 -24.10
N THR A 144 28.66 17.77 -24.18
CA THR A 144 29.85 17.03 -23.75
C THR A 144 29.64 16.62 -22.31
N VAL A 145 29.45 15.32 -22.08
CA VAL A 145 29.39 14.74 -20.74
C VAL A 145 30.77 14.92 -20.14
N LEU A 146 30.91 15.90 -19.25
CA LEU A 146 32.13 16.06 -18.48
C LEU A 146 32.36 14.78 -17.66
N PRO A 147 33.59 14.25 -17.61
CA PRO A 147 33.90 13.06 -16.83
C PRO A 147 33.48 13.28 -15.38
N ALA A 148 32.90 12.23 -14.79
CA ALA A 148 32.39 12.21 -13.44
C ALA A 148 33.40 12.79 -12.45
N THR A 149 32.97 13.78 -11.67
CA THR A 149 33.72 14.30 -10.53
C THR A 149 34.08 13.13 -9.61
N PRO A 150 35.36 12.90 -9.29
CA PRO A 150 35.75 11.87 -8.35
C PRO A 150 35.06 12.08 -7.00
N PRO A 151 34.72 11.01 -6.26
CA PRO A 151 34.11 11.14 -4.94
C PRO A 151 35.02 12.00 -4.05
N ALA A 152 34.42 12.97 -3.37
CA ALA A 152 35.15 13.87 -2.47
C ALA A 152 35.93 13.04 -1.43
N ALA A 153 37.19 13.41 -1.22
CA ALA A 153 38.05 12.75 -0.23
C ALA A 153 37.38 12.72 1.15
N PRO A 154 37.52 11.63 1.92
CA PRO A 154 36.96 11.55 3.27
C PRO A 154 37.50 12.71 4.10
N ARG A 155 36.61 13.42 4.80
CA ARG A 155 37.00 14.52 5.69
C ARG A 155 37.91 13.95 6.78
N THR A 156 39.19 14.32 6.76
CA THR A 156 40.19 13.95 7.77
C THR A 156 40.05 14.76 9.07
N GLY A 157 38.85 15.26 9.37
CA GLY A 157 38.58 15.96 10.61
C GLY A 157 38.31 14.95 11.72
N THR A 158 39.21 14.87 12.70
CA THR A 158 38.89 14.27 14.00
C THR A 158 37.66 14.98 14.54
N ILE A 159 36.54 14.26 14.67
CA ILE A 159 35.35 14.80 15.33
C ILE A 159 35.74 15.00 16.80
N GLU A 160 36.08 16.23 17.18
CA GLU A 160 36.19 16.59 18.59
C GLU A 160 34.79 16.42 19.20
N ARG A 161 34.66 15.36 20.00
CA ARG A 161 33.46 15.11 20.77
C ARG A 161 33.36 16.22 21.82
N ALA A 162 32.20 16.89 21.88
CA ALA A 162 31.93 17.90 22.90
C ALA A 162 32.28 17.37 24.31
N PRO A 163 32.77 18.22 25.22
CA PRO A 163 33.09 17.81 26.57
C PRO A 163 31.87 17.19 27.24
N ILE A 164 32.09 16.08 27.93
CA ILE A 164 31.08 15.42 28.74
C ILE A 164 30.61 16.44 29.77
N SER A 165 29.30 16.66 29.87
CA SER A 165 28.73 17.63 30.83
C SER A 165 29.19 17.30 32.25
N ALA A 166 29.51 18.34 33.04
CA ALA A 166 29.99 18.17 34.42
C ALA A 166 28.98 17.42 35.33
N ALA A 167 27.71 17.36 34.92
CA ALA A 167 26.64 16.64 35.60
C ALA A 167 26.64 15.12 35.30
N TYR A 168 27.41 14.63 34.33
CA TYR A 168 27.48 13.20 34.03
C TYR A 168 28.49 12.50 34.94
N LYS A 169 27.97 11.60 35.78
CA LYS A 169 28.77 10.61 36.50
C LYS A 169 28.52 9.22 35.91
N ALA A 170 29.60 8.57 35.48
CA ALA A 170 29.53 7.21 34.96
C ALA A 170 29.08 6.24 36.05
N GLY A 171 28.07 5.43 35.77
CA GLY A 171 27.52 4.43 36.70
C GLY A 171 26.37 4.92 37.60
N GLU A 172 25.99 6.20 37.53
CA GLU A 172 24.88 6.75 38.32
C GLU A 172 23.64 6.96 37.43
N ALA A 173 22.52 6.33 37.83
CA ALA A 173 21.24 6.46 37.15
C ALA A 173 20.78 7.92 37.16
N SER A 174 20.25 8.40 36.03
CA SER A 174 19.85 9.81 35.84
C SER A 174 18.87 10.31 36.91
N THR A 175 18.07 9.40 37.50
CA THR A 175 17.10 9.70 38.56
C THR A 175 17.72 10.02 39.92
N ALA A 176 18.95 9.56 40.18
CA ALA A 176 19.67 9.78 41.45
C ALA A 176 20.44 11.11 41.50
N ARG A 177 20.53 11.83 40.37
CA ARG A 177 21.33 13.06 40.26
C ARG A 177 20.60 14.23 40.92
N LYS A 178 21.33 14.94 41.81
CA LYS A 178 20.82 16.11 42.55
C LYS A 178 20.89 17.43 41.78
N SER A 179 21.89 17.60 40.91
CA SER A 179 22.04 18.78 40.05
C SER A 179 21.61 18.41 38.63
N VAL A 180 20.53 19.02 38.15
CA VAL A 180 19.92 18.67 36.86
C VAL A 180 19.64 19.90 35.99
N GLU A 181 20.32 21.02 36.28
CA GLU A 181 20.28 22.28 35.52
C GLU A 181 20.46 22.15 34.00
N ASP A 182 21.00 21.05 33.49
CA ASP A 182 21.36 20.85 32.08
C ASP A 182 20.56 19.71 31.39
N ASP A 183 19.49 19.21 32.01
CA ASP A 183 18.62 18.19 31.39
C ASP A 183 17.33 18.83 30.83
N PRO A 184 17.21 18.99 29.51
CA PRO A 184 16.07 19.66 28.88
C PRO A 184 14.74 18.90 29.04
N TYR A 185 14.78 17.67 29.56
CA TYR A 185 13.59 16.84 29.80
C TYR A 185 13.25 16.68 31.28
N ARG A 186 13.91 17.39 32.20
CA ARG A 186 13.58 17.35 33.64
C ARG A 186 13.11 18.70 34.14
N GLU A 187 11.93 18.72 34.75
CA GLU A 187 11.36 19.94 35.34
C GLU A 187 12.20 20.42 36.55
N PRO A 188 12.42 21.74 36.71
CA PRO A 188 13.14 22.26 37.87
C PRO A 188 12.36 21.99 39.16
N PRO A 189 13.04 21.69 40.28
CA PRO A 189 12.36 21.53 41.55
C PRO A 189 11.67 22.83 41.95
N ALA A 190 10.40 22.74 42.37
CA ALA A 190 9.58 23.86 42.83
C ALA A 190 10.07 24.46 44.15
#